data_AF-A0A2G9USI6-F1
#
_entry.id   AF-A0A2G9USI6-F1
#
_cell.length_a   1.000
_cell.length_b   1.000
_cell.length_c   1.000
_cell.angle_alpha   90.00
_cell.angle_beta   90.00
_cell.angle_gamma   90.00
#
_symmetry.space_group_name_H-M   'P 1'
#
loop_
_entity.id
_entity.type
_entity.pdbx_description
1 polymer ?
#
loop_
_entity_poly.entity_id
_entity_poly.type
_entity_poly.pdbx_seq_one_letter_code
_entity_poly.pdbx_strand_id
1 'polypeptide(L)'
;MQPTQYGVSQRLSGERSWLWTSISQMSPADQAQIISNVASNWPYASERRALNWPIHAGLIANCISSTMIATKISSDMIMFNPKMSFLDAIRQCPRSPFVFSVYTSGLSYYMLRQVLILPEIFTEKKPCNSCVLTKNVAIALSTGLVLPILSTPYLCHYINIQRQESKKIPAVTNYLDFLTLSWEGSRAARFVLMKLIPFQVLVAAAATYSVLWGRERVFGTLDADPDFAKELLLEVQLKPTLKQRALDFLQGVPYYNEITGTLKPESDRVRVD
;
A
#
# COMPACT_ATOMS: atom_id res chain seq x y z
N MET A 1 38.62 -35.77 18.18
CA MET A 1 37.34 -35.46 17.49
C MET A 1 36.25 -35.41 18.55
N GLN A 2 35.88 -34.21 18.99
CA GLN A 2 34.75 -33.98 19.89
C GLN A 2 33.59 -33.42 19.04
N PRO A 3 32.34 -33.88 19.24
CA PRO A 3 31.20 -33.33 18.55
C PRO A 3 30.79 -32.01 19.22
N THR A 4 30.83 -30.92 18.47
CA THR A 4 30.23 -29.62 18.84
C THR A 4 28.72 -29.76 18.87
N GLN A 5 28.15 -29.89 20.07
CA GLN A 5 26.73 -29.69 20.30
C GLN A 5 26.41 -28.20 20.11
N TYR A 6 25.74 -27.86 19.01
CA TYR A 6 25.10 -26.56 18.83
C TYR A 6 23.95 -26.46 19.83
N GLY A 7 24.17 -25.70 20.90
CA GLY A 7 23.13 -25.34 21.86
C GLY A 7 22.14 -24.41 21.19
N VAL A 8 21.03 -24.96 20.70
CA VAL A 8 19.81 -24.20 20.40
C VAL A 8 19.31 -23.65 21.73
N SER A 9 19.74 -22.42 22.07
CA SER A 9 19.37 -21.75 23.30
C SER A 9 17.87 -21.41 23.25
N GLN A 10 17.08 -22.25 23.90
CA GLN A 10 15.69 -22.02 24.23
C GLN A 10 15.64 -20.84 25.22
N ARG A 11 15.47 -19.61 24.71
CA ARG A 11 15.31 -18.43 25.58
C ARG A 11 14.01 -18.55 26.37
N LEU A 12 14.10 -18.33 27.69
CA LEU A 12 12.95 -18.22 28.59
C LEU A 12 12.04 -17.06 28.14
N SER A 13 10.74 -17.24 28.28
CA SER A 13 9.64 -16.41 27.76
C SER A 13 9.52 -14.99 28.35
N GLY A 14 10.64 -14.31 28.58
CA GLY A 14 10.73 -12.96 29.14
C GLY A 14 12.02 -12.20 28.81
N GLU A 15 13.03 -12.85 28.23
CA GLU A 15 14.23 -12.14 27.77
C GLU A 15 14.01 -11.50 26.40
N ARG A 16 14.22 -10.19 26.35
CA ARG A 16 14.13 -9.40 25.11
C ARG A 16 15.15 -9.91 24.09
N SER A 17 14.78 -10.00 22.81
CA SER A 17 15.74 -10.42 21.79
C SER A 17 16.86 -9.40 21.62
N TRP A 18 18.05 -9.85 21.21
CA TRP A 18 19.20 -8.95 21.01
C TRP A 18 18.86 -7.88 19.96
N LEU A 19 18.13 -8.26 18.91
CA LEU A 19 17.62 -7.37 17.88
C LEU A 19 16.75 -6.26 18.50
N TRP A 20 15.72 -6.62 19.26
CA TRP A 20 14.81 -5.65 19.87
C TRP A 20 15.50 -4.76 20.90
N THR A 21 16.48 -5.29 21.62
CA THR A 21 17.29 -4.51 22.55
C THR A 21 18.09 -3.44 21.79
N SER A 22 18.76 -3.83 20.71
CA SER A 22 19.56 -2.91 19.87
C SER A 22 18.69 -1.88 19.14
N ILE A 23 17.55 -2.30 18.59
CA ILE A 23 16.60 -1.41 17.91
C ILE A 23 15.99 -0.42 18.91
N SER A 24 15.65 -0.86 20.12
CA SER A 24 15.01 0.01 21.11
C SER A 24 15.89 1.17 21.62
N GLN A 25 17.21 1.06 21.43
CA GLN A 25 18.17 2.13 21.75
C GLN A 25 18.26 3.20 20.65
N MET A 26 17.67 2.96 19.47
CA MET A 26 17.68 3.87 18.33
C MET A 26 16.46 4.82 18.34
N SER A 27 16.52 5.91 17.59
CA SER A 27 15.37 6.82 17.44
C SER A 27 14.21 6.12 16.69
N PRO A 28 12.93 6.44 16.95
CA PRO A 28 11.80 5.76 16.31
C PRO A 28 11.81 5.83 14.76
N ALA A 29 12.35 6.90 14.19
CA ALA A 29 12.50 7.04 12.75
C ALA A 29 13.55 6.06 12.18
N ASP A 30 14.69 5.95 12.86
CA ASP A 30 15.77 5.03 12.48
C ASP A 30 15.35 3.57 12.64
N GLN A 31 14.58 3.27 13.69
CA GLN A 31 14.00 1.95 13.91
C GLN A 31 13.14 1.51 12.72
N ALA A 32 12.21 2.38 12.29
CA ALA A 32 11.33 2.08 11.16
C ALA A 32 12.11 1.90 9.85
N GLN A 33 13.15 2.72 9.63
CA GLN A 33 14.01 2.64 8.45
C GLN A 33 14.82 1.33 8.43
N ILE A 34 15.42 0.95 9.56
CA ILE A 34 16.22 -0.28 9.68
C ILE A 34 15.32 -1.49 9.47
N ILE A 35 14.17 -1.58 10.14
CA ILE A 35 13.26 -2.72 9.98
C ILE A 35 12.74 -2.81 8.53
N SER A 36 12.41 -1.67 7.91
CA SER A 36 12.01 -1.64 6.49
C SER A 36 13.13 -2.10 5.56
N ASN A 37 14.38 -1.76 5.86
CA ASN A 37 15.53 -2.16 5.05
C ASN A 37 15.90 -3.64 5.25
N VAL A 38 15.72 -4.17 6.46
CA VAL A 38 15.86 -5.61 6.74
C VAL A 38 14.80 -6.40 5.97
N ALA A 39 13.53 -5.94 6.00
CA ALA A 39 12.45 -6.59 5.26
C ALA A 39 12.63 -6.54 3.73
N SER A 40 13.26 -5.47 3.19
CA SER A 40 13.51 -5.33 1.76
C SER A 40 14.76 -6.06 1.28
N ASN A 41 15.81 -6.14 2.10
CA ASN A 41 17.06 -6.84 1.77
C ASN A 41 17.11 -8.29 2.25
N TRP A 42 16.00 -8.81 2.79
CA TRP A 42 15.95 -10.17 3.31
C TRP A 42 16.46 -11.21 2.29
N PRO A 43 17.38 -12.12 2.69
CA PRO A 43 18.06 -13.01 1.74
C PRO A 43 17.15 -14.10 1.18
N TYR A 44 16.18 -14.58 1.96
CA TYR A 44 15.23 -15.59 1.50
C TYR A 44 14.14 -14.97 0.62
N ALA A 45 14.19 -15.28 -0.68
CA ALA A 45 13.31 -14.64 -1.67
C ALA A 45 11.81 -14.87 -1.44
N SER A 46 11.41 -16.05 -0.93
CA SER A 46 10.01 -16.37 -0.62
C SER A 46 9.46 -15.53 0.53
N GLU A 47 10.21 -15.42 1.63
CA GLU A 47 9.85 -14.63 2.80
C GLU A 47 9.88 -13.13 2.51
N ARG A 48 10.87 -12.68 1.72
CA ARG A 48 10.94 -11.30 1.22
C ARG A 48 9.73 -10.94 0.37
N ARG A 49 9.32 -11.83 -0.55
CA ARG A 49 8.12 -11.62 -1.36
C ARG A 49 6.88 -11.60 -0.47
N ALA A 50 6.77 -12.50 0.50
CA ALA A 50 5.63 -12.54 1.41
C ALA A 50 5.46 -11.25 2.24
N LEU A 51 6.55 -10.53 2.56
CA LEU A 51 6.47 -9.23 3.22
C LEU A 51 6.14 -8.07 2.26
N ASN A 52 6.73 -8.07 1.06
CA ASN A 52 6.67 -6.91 0.16
C ASN A 52 5.55 -6.98 -0.89
N TRP A 53 5.22 -8.15 -1.45
CA TRP A 53 4.19 -8.26 -2.49
C TRP A 53 2.76 -7.94 -2.06
N PRO A 54 2.33 -8.23 -0.82
CA PRO A 54 0.94 -8.00 -0.41
C PRO A 54 0.46 -6.56 -0.55
N ILE A 55 1.34 -5.56 -0.46
CA ILE A 55 0.97 -4.15 -0.73
C ILE A 55 0.54 -3.95 -2.18
N HIS A 56 1.27 -4.54 -3.12
CA HIS A 56 1.02 -4.43 -4.55
C HIS A 56 -0.24 -5.20 -4.94
N ALA A 57 -0.44 -6.38 -4.37
CA ALA A 57 -1.65 -7.16 -4.60
C ALA A 57 -2.92 -6.38 -4.18
N GLY A 58 -2.92 -5.77 -2.99
CA GLY A 58 -4.02 -4.93 -2.53
C GLY A 58 -4.23 -3.68 -3.38
N LEU A 59 -3.14 -3.01 -3.78
CA LEU A 59 -3.21 -1.82 -4.63
C LEU A 59 -3.80 -2.15 -6.01
N ILE A 60 -3.35 -3.23 -6.65
CA ILE A 60 -3.87 -3.69 -7.94
C ILE A 60 -5.36 -4.06 -7.81
N ALA A 61 -5.75 -4.79 -6.76
CA ALA A 61 -7.14 -5.17 -6.54
C ALA A 61 -8.06 -3.96 -6.36
N ASN A 62 -7.59 -2.92 -5.66
CA ASN A 62 -8.29 -1.65 -5.51
C ASN A 62 -8.41 -0.88 -6.81
N CYS A 63 -7.35 -0.81 -7.62
CA CYS A 63 -7.40 -0.19 -8.94
C CYS A 63 -8.41 -0.91 -9.85
N ILE A 64 -8.42 -2.25 -9.86
CA ILE A 64 -9.39 -3.05 -10.65
C ILE A 64 -10.82 -2.76 -10.20
N SER A 65 -11.08 -2.85 -8.89
CA SER A 65 -12.41 -2.65 -8.31
C SER A 65 -12.94 -1.24 -8.60
N SER A 66 -12.11 -0.23 -8.36
CA SER A 66 -12.43 1.18 -8.60
C SER A 66 -12.71 1.44 -10.07
N THR A 67 -11.92 0.87 -10.98
CA THR A 67 -12.14 0.99 -12.43
C THR A 67 -13.48 0.37 -12.81
N MET A 68 -13.80 -0.84 -12.34
CA MET A 68 -15.06 -1.51 -12.66
C MET A 68 -16.29 -0.73 -12.15
N ILE A 69 -16.21 -0.21 -10.94
CA ILE A 69 -17.26 0.65 -10.36
C ILE A 69 -17.41 1.93 -11.17
N ALA A 70 -16.30 2.64 -11.41
CA ALA A 70 -16.31 3.90 -12.14
C ALA A 70 -16.87 3.73 -13.56
N THR A 71 -16.57 2.61 -14.21
CA THR A 71 -17.08 2.28 -15.55
C THR A 71 -18.59 2.15 -15.56
N LYS A 72 -19.16 1.41 -14.60
CA LYS A 72 -20.61 1.21 -14.53
C LYS A 72 -21.37 2.47 -14.15
N ILE A 73 -20.85 3.25 -13.22
CA ILE A 73 -21.43 4.54 -12.85
C ILE A 73 -21.37 5.51 -14.03
N SER A 74 -20.21 5.60 -14.72
CA SER A 74 -20.05 6.50 -15.86
C SER A 74 -20.97 6.13 -17.03
N SER A 75 -21.13 4.85 -17.33
CA SER A 75 -22.03 4.40 -18.41
C SER A 75 -23.49 4.74 -18.14
N ASP A 76 -23.91 4.71 -16.87
CA ASP A 76 -25.28 5.02 -16.48
C ASP A 76 -25.52 6.54 -16.40
N MET A 77 -24.64 7.28 -15.70
CA MET A 77 -24.86 8.70 -15.45
C MET A 77 -24.52 9.61 -16.64
N ILE A 78 -23.54 9.24 -17.47
CA ILE A 78 -23.08 10.09 -18.59
C ILE A 78 -23.72 9.65 -19.90
N MET A 79 -23.76 8.34 -20.16
CA MET A 79 -24.27 7.78 -21.41
C MET A 79 -25.72 7.29 -21.32
N PHE A 80 -26.35 7.31 -20.13
CA PHE A 80 -27.71 6.80 -19.89
C PHE A 80 -27.92 5.36 -20.39
N ASN A 81 -26.86 4.55 -20.39
CA ASN A 81 -26.88 3.17 -20.88
C ASN A 81 -26.26 2.20 -19.85
N PRO A 82 -27.04 1.68 -18.90
CA PRO A 82 -26.54 0.78 -17.85
C PRO A 82 -26.07 -0.59 -18.39
N LYS A 83 -26.51 -0.97 -19.60
CA LYS A 83 -26.16 -2.24 -20.24
C LYS A 83 -24.85 -2.18 -21.04
N MET A 84 -24.20 -1.03 -21.10
CA MET A 84 -22.95 -0.87 -21.83
C MET A 84 -21.86 -1.82 -21.31
N SER A 85 -21.11 -2.41 -22.25
CA SER A 85 -19.98 -3.28 -21.95
C SER A 85 -18.82 -2.48 -21.35
N PHE A 86 -17.92 -3.14 -20.62
CA PHE A 86 -16.79 -2.47 -19.95
C PHE A 86 -15.85 -1.77 -20.96
N LEU A 87 -15.53 -2.44 -22.07
CA LEU A 87 -14.62 -1.89 -23.08
C LEU A 87 -15.27 -0.73 -23.85
N ASP A 88 -16.55 -0.83 -24.16
CA ASP A 88 -17.27 0.25 -24.83
C ASP A 88 -17.38 1.48 -23.93
N ALA A 89 -17.63 1.27 -22.64
CA ALA A 89 -17.67 2.35 -21.66
C ALA A 89 -16.32 3.05 -21.51
N ILE A 90 -15.19 2.33 -21.49
CA ILE A 90 -13.85 2.96 -21.47
C ILE A 90 -13.57 3.79 -22.72
N ARG A 91 -14.07 3.34 -23.89
CA ARG A 91 -13.85 4.05 -25.16
C ARG A 91 -14.73 5.30 -25.30
N GLN A 92 -15.97 5.25 -24.82
CA GLN A 92 -16.98 6.29 -25.06
C GLN A 92 -17.12 7.28 -23.90
N CYS A 93 -16.90 6.85 -22.65
CA CYS A 93 -17.02 7.74 -21.49
C CYS A 93 -15.76 8.64 -21.36
N PRO A 94 -15.90 9.84 -20.76
CA PRO A 94 -14.74 10.68 -20.45
C PRO A 94 -13.76 9.93 -19.54
N ARG A 95 -12.46 10.11 -19.76
CA ARG A 95 -11.41 9.41 -19.00
C ARG A 95 -11.29 9.87 -17.54
N SER A 96 -11.79 11.06 -17.21
CA SER A 96 -11.58 11.70 -15.90
C SER A 96 -12.12 10.90 -14.71
N PRO A 97 -13.35 10.32 -14.72
CA PRO A 97 -13.84 9.55 -13.58
C PRO A 97 -13.02 8.29 -13.33
N PHE A 98 -12.52 7.65 -14.39
CA PHE A 98 -11.67 6.46 -14.28
C PHE A 98 -10.33 6.79 -13.63
N VAL A 99 -9.61 7.77 -14.16
CA VAL A 99 -8.29 8.16 -13.66
C VAL A 99 -8.39 8.64 -12.22
N PHE A 100 -9.38 9.48 -11.92
CA PHE A 100 -9.60 9.98 -10.57
C PHE A 100 -9.92 8.84 -9.60
N SER A 101 -10.82 7.93 -9.96
CA SER A 101 -11.20 6.81 -9.10
C SER A 101 -10.02 5.87 -8.81
N VAL A 102 -9.24 5.52 -9.83
CA VAL A 102 -8.03 4.68 -9.67
C VAL A 102 -6.99 5.37 -8.79
N TYR A 103 -6.71 6.64 -9.04
CA TYR A 103 -5.69 7.40 -8.32
C TYR A 103 -6.07 7.55 -6.84
N THR A 104 -7.30 8.03 -6.58
CA THR A 104 -7.79 8.26 -5.21
C THR A 104 -7.88 6.97 -4.41
N SER A 105 -8.38 5.89 -5.00
CA SER A 105 -8.46 4.58 -4.33
C SER A 105 -7.07 4.02 -4.01
N GLY A 106 -6.16 4.02 -5.00
CA GLY A 106 -4.80 3.49 -4.84
C GLY A 106 -3.99 4.26 -3.80
N LEU A 107 -4.03 5.60 -3.86
CA LEU A 107 -3.35 6.46 -2.90
C LEU A 107 -3.91 6.29 -1.48
N SER A 108 -5.23 6.28 -1.33
CA SER A 108 -5.88 6.11 -0.03
C SER A 108 -5.56 4.75 0.59
N TYR A 109 -5.54 3.68 -0.22
CA TYR A 109 -5.15 2.36 0.24
C TYR A 109 -3.70 2.32 0.74
N TYR A 110 -2.79 2.86 -0.05
CA TYR A 110 -1.37 2.92 0.31
C TYR A 110 -1.18 3.66 1.63
N MET A 111 -1.76 4.86 1.76
CA MET A 111 -1.63 5.68 2.97
C MET A 111 -2.25 5.02 4.20
N LEU A 112 -3.48 4.51 4.10
CA LEU A 112 -4.14 3.86 5.24
C LEU A 112 -3.41 2.59 5.67
N ARG A 113 -2.89 1.79 4.73
CA ARG A 113 -2.08 0.61 5.05
C ARG A 113 -0.77 1.01 5.74
N GLN A 114 -0.13 2.07 5.26
CA GLN A 114 1.13 2.57 5.84
C GLN A 114 0.95 3.08 7.26
N VAL A 115 -0.19 3.71 7.56
CA VAL A 115 -0.49 4.27 8.89
C VAL A 115 -1.05 3.23 9.86
N LEU A 116 -1.92 2.32 9.40
CA LEU A 116 -2.70 1.45 10.28
C LEU A 116 -2.19 0.02 10.39
N ILE A 117 -1.49 -0.50 9.37
CA ILE A 117 -1.10 -1.91 9.28
C ILE A 117 0.41 -2.09 9.44
N LEU A 118 1.19 -1.27 8.73
CA LEU A 118 2.65 -1.42 8.75
C LEU A 118 3.27 -1.31 10.15
N PRO A 119 2.84 -0.36 11.01
CA PRO A 119 3.38 -0.27 12.37
C PRO A 119 3.06 -1.52 13.19
N GLU A 120 1.87 -2.11 13.04
CA GLU A 120 1.49 -3.32 13.80
C GLU A 120 2.34 -4.53 13.41
N ILE A 121 2.66 -4.68 12.12
CA ILE A 121 3.48 -5.79 11.62
C ILE A 121 4.91 -5.70 12.15
N PHE A 122 5.49 -4.50 12.19
CA PHE A 122 6.89 -4.30 12.54
C PHE A 122 7.13 -3.93 14.01
N THR A 123 6.12 -4.12 14.86
CA THR A 123 6.32 -4.04 16.31
C THR A 123 6.83 -5.36 16.90
N GLU A 124 7.52 -5.23 18.03
CA GLU A 124 8.00 -6.35 18.85
C GLU A 124 6.86 -7.26 19.31
N LYS A 125 5.70 -6.69 19.62
CA LYS A 125 4.52 -7.44 20.02
C LYS A 125 4.01 -8.28 18.85
N LYS A 126 3.67 -9.55 19.11
CA LYS A 126 2.97 -10.37 18.12
C LYS A 126 1.61 -9.73 17.81
N PRO A 127 1.34 -9.36 16.55
CA PRO A 127 0.07 -8.77 16.18
C PRO A 127 -1.02 -9.82 16.26
N CYS A 128 -2.23 -9.40 16.64
CA CYS A 128 -3.39 -10.28 16.60
C CYS A 128 -3.81 -10.52 15.14
N ASN A 129 -3.79 -11.78 14.69
CA ASN A 129 -4.10 -12.17 13.31
C ASN A 129 -5.49 -11.67 12.86
N SER A 130 -6.50 -11.78 13.72
CA SER A 130 -7.86 -11.32 13.42
C SER A 130 -7.98 -9.80 13.38
N CYS A 131 -7.22 -9.07 14.22
CA CYS A 131 -7.19 -7.61 14.20
C CYS A 131 -6.58 -7.08 12.89
N VAL A 132 -5.43 -7.60 12.47
CA VAL A 132 -4.77 -7.19 11.21
C VAL A 132 -5.64 -7.55 10.02
N LEU A 133 -6.27 -8.73 10.02
CA LEU A 133 -7.18 -9.15 8.96
C LEU A 133 -8.38 -8.19 8.85
N THR A 134 -9.03 -7.89 9.97
CA THR A 134 -10.20 -7.01 9.99
C THR A 134 -9.85 -5.60 9.50
N LYS A 135 -8.71 -5.06 9.95
CA LYS A 135 -8.20 -3.76 9.48
C LYS A 135 -7.91 -3.77 7.98
N ASN A 136 -7.22 -4.78 7.48
CA ASN A 136 -6.88 -4.86 6.06
C ASN A 136 -8.12 -4.99 5.17
N VAL A 137 -9.09 -5.82 5.58
CA VAL A 137 -10.37 -5.96 4.88
C VAL A 137 -11.15 -4.64 4.92
N ALA A 138 -11.23 -3.96 6.08
CA ALA A 138 -11.90 -2.68 6.19
C ALA A 138 -11.26 -1.59 5.32
N ILE A 139 -9.92 -1.54 5.26
CA ILE A 139 -9.19 -0.61 4.40
C ILE A 139 -9.42 -0.94 2.92
N ALA A 140 -9.37 -2.21 2.53
CA ALA A 140 -9.61 -2.63 1.15
C ALA A 140 -11.04 -2.31 0.69
N LEU A 141 -12.06 -2.60 1.50
CA LEU A 141 -13.46 -2.30 1.17
C LEU A 141 -13.75 -0.79 1.15
N SER A 142 -13.22 -0.04 2.12
CA SER A 142 -13.45 1.42 2.17
C SER A 142 -12.80 2.15 0.99
N THR A 143 -11.53 1.83 0.69
CA THR A 143 -10.78 2.50 -0.38
C THR A 143 -11.13 1.97 -1.78
N GLY A 144 -11.36 0.67 -1.93
CA GLY A 144 -11.62 0.02 -3.21
C GLY A 144 -13.07 0.04 -3.67
N LEU A 145 -14.03 0.21 -2.75
CA LEU A 145 -15.47 0.17 -3.06
C LEU A 145 -16.20 1.43 -2.61
N VAL A 146 -16.15 1.76 -1.32
CA VAL A 146 -16.94 2.87 -0.75
C VAL A 146 -16.51 4.21 -1.36
N LEU A 147 -15.21 4.47 -1.44
CA LEU A 147 -14.69 5.72 -1.97
C LEU A 147 -15.06 5.92 -3.45
N PRO A 148 -14.88 4.95 -4.37
CA PRO A 148 -15.38 5.04 -5.74
C PRO A 148 -16.90 5.22 -5.84
N ILE A 149 -17.67 4.53 -4.98
CA ILE A 149 -19.14 4.63 -4.95
C ILE A 149 -19.61 6.04 -4.58
N LEU A 150 -18.91 6.73 -3.70
CA LEU A 150 -19.26 8.09 -3.28
C LEU A 150 -18.70 9.16 -4.24
N SER A 151 -17.44 9.01 -4.66
CA SER A 151 -16.76 10.04 -5.44
C SER A 151 -17.10 10.04 -6.92
N THR A 152 -17.31 8.87 -7.54
CA THR A 152 -17.54 8.77 -8.99
C THR A 152 -18.87 9.40 -9.42
N PRO A 153 -20.01 9.15 -8.76
CA PRO A 153 -21.28 9.76 -9.14
C PRO A 153 -21.23 11.29 -9.11
N TYR A 154 -20.62 11.82 -8.05
CA TYR A 154 -20.41 13.25 -7.88
C TYR A 154 -19.60 13.83 -9.04
N LEU A 155 -18.47 13.20 -9.39
CA LEU A 155 -17.64 13.65 -10.50
C LEU A 155 -18.37 13.55 -11.85
N CYS A 156 -19.14 12.49 -12.09
CA CYS A 156 -19.95 12.35 -13.30
C CYS A 156 -21.00 13.45 -13.42
N HIS A 157 -21.64 13.82 -12.30
CA HIS A 157 -22.63 14.90 -12.26
C HIS A 157 -22.01 16.25 -12.62
N TYR A 158 -20.83 16.57 -12.09
CA TYR A 158 -20.12 17.81 -12.44
C TYR A 158 -19.73 17.86 -13.92
N ILE A 159 -19.28 16.74 -14.49
CA ILE A 159 -18.97 16.66 -15.93
C ILE A 159 -20.24 16.89 -16.77
N ASN A 160 -21.38 16.35 -16.33
CA ASN A 160 -22.65 16.57 -17.03
C ASN A 160 -23.10 18.03 -16.97
N ILE A 161 -22.97 18.69 -15.81
CA ILE A 161 -23.25 20.14 -15.69
C ILE A 161 -22.40 20.92 -16.68
N GLN A 162 -21.09 20.63 -16.75
CA GLN A 162 -20.16 21.34 -17.63
C GLN A 162 -20.39 21.04 -19.13
N ARG A 163 -20.87 19.84 -19.48
CA ARG A 163 -21.16 19.47 -20.87
C ARG A 163 -22.52 19.96 -21.36
N GLN A 164 -23.48 20.13 -20.44
CA GLN A 164 -24.86 20.47 -20.77
C GLN A 164 -25.24 21.83 -20.17
N GLU A 165 -24.41 22.86 -20.37
CA GLU A 165 -24.67 24.23 -19.86
C GLU A 165 -26.04 24.78 -20.29
N SER A 166 -26.58 24.31 -21.42
CA SER A 166 -27.92 24.67 -21.90
C SER A 166 -29.08 24.06 -21.12
N LYS A 167 -28.86 22.95 -20.38
CA LYS A 167 -29.82 22.36 -19.46
C LYS A 167 -29.49 22.82 -18.05
N LYS A 168 -30.43 23.49 -17.38
CA LYS A 168 -30.30 23.90 -15.96
C LYS A 168 -30.32 22.68 -15.04
N ILE A 169 -29.25 21.90 -15.02
CA ILE A 169 -29.04 20.84 -14.04
C ILE A 169 -28.71 21.52 -12.69
N PRO A 170 -29.39 21.18 -11.60
CA PRO A 170 -29.14 21.81 -10.30
C PRO A 170 -27.75 21.44 -9.78
N ALA A 171 -27.05 22.45 -9.25
CA ALA A 171 -25.80 22.25 -8.53
C ALA A 171 -26.06 21.60 -7.18
N VAL A 172 -25.12 20.76 -6.73
CA VAL A 172 -25.15 20.14 -5.40
C VAL A 172 -24.73 21.18 -4.37
N THR A 173 -25.65 21.61 -3.50
CA THR A 173 -25.38 22.64 -2.48
C THR A 173 -25.28 22.05 -1.08
N ASN A 174 -26.04 20.99 -0.78
CA ASN A 174 -26.07 20.38 0.55
C ASN A 174 -25.37 19.01 0.58
N TYR A 175 -24.95 18.61 1.78
CA TYR A 175 -24.40 17.27 2.01
C TYR A 175 -25.44 16.15 1.77
N LEU A 176 -26.72 16.42 2.05
CA LEU A 176 -27.81 15.48 1.72
C LEU A 176 -27.97 15.29 0.21
N ASP A 177 -27.78 16.35 -0.58
CA ASP A 177 -27.84 16.27 -2.05
C ASP A 177 -26.65 15.46 -2.59
N PHE A 178 -25.47 15.61 -2.00
CA PHE A 178 -24.31 14.78 -2.31
C PHE A 178 -24.56 13.30 -2.02
N LEU A 179 -25.10 12.97 -0.85
CA LEU A 179 -25.36 11.59 -0.46
C LEU A 179 -26.48 10.96 -1.29
N THR A 180 -27.54 11.70 -1.59
CA THR A 180 -28.64 11.18 -2.44
C THR A 180 -28.16 10.97 -3.87
N LEU A 181 -27.38 11.88 -4.44
CA LEU A 181 -26.75 11.70 -5.75
C LEU A 181 -25.83 10.48 -5.78
N SER A 182 -24.99 10.33 -4.76
CA SER A 182 -24.08 9.19 -4.64
C SER A 182 -24.85 7.87 -4.52
N TRP A 183 -25.93 7.87 -3.73
CA TRP A 183 -26.79 6.71 -3.56
C TRP A 183 -27.46 6.30 -4.87
N GLU A 184 -28.08 7.23 -5.59
CA GLU A 184 -28.75 6.95 -6.85
C GLU A 184 -27.76 6.49 -7.94
N GLY A 185 -26.63 7.19 -8.10
CA GLY A 185 -25.60 6.80 -9.06
C GLY A 185 -24.93 5.45 -8.75
N SER A 186 -24.83 5.09 -7.47
CA SER A 186 -24.26 3.81 -7.06
C SER A 186 -25.10 2.59 -7.42
N ARG A 187 -26.41 2.76 -7.66
CA ARG A 187 -27.31 1.64 -7.99
C ARG A 187 -26.87 0.91 -9.25
N ALA A 188 -26.31 1.63 -10.21
CA ALA A 188 -25.74 1.06 -11.44
C ALA A 188 -24.61 0.05 -11.18
N ALA A 189 -23.85 0.23 -10.10
CA ALA A 189 -22.73 -0.64 -9.74
C ALA A 189 -23.13 -1.84 -8.85
N ARG A 190 -24.38 -1.94 -8.39
CA ARG A 190 -24.80 -2.94 -7.38
C ARG A 190 -24.50 -4.39 -7.75
N PHE A 191 -24.73 -4.77 -9.01
CA PHE A 191 -24.44 -6.13 -9.48
C PHE A 191 -22.95 -6.44 -9.54
N VAL A 192 -22.13 -5.44 -9.86
CA VAL A 192 -20.67 -5.55 -9.87
C VAL A 192 -20.15 -5.62 -8.44
N LEU A 193 -20.73 -4.84 -7.53
CA LEU A 193 -20.37 -4.81 -6.12
C LEU A 193 -20.51 -6.19 -5.46
N MET A 194 -21.56 -6.95 -5.77
CA MET A 194 -21.74 -8.31 -5.26
C MET A 194 -20.57 -9.26 -5.60
N LYS A 195 -19.88 -9.02 -6.73
CA LYS A 195 -18.68 -9.79 -7.12
C LYS A 195 -17.39 -9.20 -6.57
N LEU A 196 -17.32 -7.88 -6.45
CA LEU A 196 -16.13 -7.19 -5.99
C LEU A 196 -15.90 -7.31 -4.47
N ILE A 197 -16.97 -7.38 -3.67
CA ILE A 197 -16.84 -7.59 -2.21
C ILE A 197 -16.06 -8.88 -1.90
N PRO A 198 -16.49 -10.08 -2.34
CA PRO A 198 -15.76 -11.31 -2.03
C PRO A 198 -14.36 -11.31 -2.65
N PHE A 199 -14.18 -10.71 -3.83
CA PHE A 199 -12.85 -10.54 -4.44
C PHE A 199 -11.90 -9.72 -3.53
N GLN A 200 -12.36 -8.57 -3.04
CA GLN A 200 -11.57 -7.70 -2.16
C GLN A 200 -11.26 -8.36 -0.82
N VAL A 201 -12.25 -9.04 -0.22
CA VAL A 201 -12.05 -9.79 1.02
C VAL A 201 -11.02 -10.90 0.82
N LEU A 202 -11.08 -11.65 -0.29
CA LEU A 202 -10.14 -12.72 -0.59
C LEU A 202 -8.72 -12.21 -0.80
N VAL A 203 -8.55 -11.14 -1.58
CA VAL A 203 -7.22 -10.53 -1.80
C VAL A 203 -6.67 -9.98 -0.49
N ALA A 204 -7.48 -9.27 0.30
CA ALA A 204 -7.06 -8.75 1.60
C ALA A 204 -6.68 -9.87 2.58
N ALA A 205 -7.43 -10.97 2.60
CA ALA A 205 -7.13 -12.13 3.44
C ALA A 205 -5.81 -12.80 3.02
N ALA A 206 -5.65 -13.11 1.73
CA ALA A 206 -4.43 -13.71 1.20
C ALA A 206 -3.21 -12.81 1.45
N ALA A 207 -3.35 -11.49 1.24
CA ALA A 207 -2.34 -10.50 1.53
C ALA A 207 -1.96 -10.50 3.02
N THR A 208 -2.94 -10.49 3.92
CA THR A 208 -2.71 -10.49 5.37
C THR A 208 -1.98 -11.76 5.82
N TYR A 209 -2.46 -12.94 5.43
CA TYR A 209 -1.82 -14.20 5.84
C TYR A 209 -0.41 -14.34 5.26
N SER A 210 -0.18 -13.87 4.04
CA SER A 210 1.15 -13.84 3.44
C SER A 210 2.11 -12.97 4.25
N VAL A 211 1.70 -11.76 4.64
CA VAL A 211 2.53 -10.88 5.47
C VAL A 211 2.79 -11.47 6.85
N LEU A 212 1.76 -12.02 7.51
CA LEU A 212 1.89 -12.60 8.84
C LEU A 212 2.84 -13.80 8.84
N TRP A 213 2.74 -14.66 7.81
CA TRP A 213 3.67 -15.77 7.61
C TRP A 213 5.10 -15.28 7.38
N GLY A 214 5.29 -14.29 6.51
CA GLY A 214 6.60 -13.69 6.25
C GLY A 214 7.21 -13.08 7.52
N ARG A 215 6.40 -12.34 8.28
CA ARG A 215 6.80 -11.75 9.57
C ARG A 215 7.27 -12.81 10.55
N GLU A 216 6.48 -13.86 10.75
CA GLU A 216 6.81 -14.93 11.71
C GLU A 216 8.12 -15.61 11.37
N ARG A 217 8.40 -15.87 10.08
CA ARG A 217 9.67 -16.43 9.65
C ARG A 217 10.84 -15.47 9.87
N VAL A 218 10.72 -14.23 9.40
CA VAL A 218 11.79 -13.24 9.51
C VAL A 218 12.17 -12.99 10.96
N PHE A 219 11.20 -12.66 11.82
CA PHE A 219 11.49 -12.40 13.23
C PHE A 219 11.86 -13.68 13.99
N GLY A 220 11.28 -14.84 13.63
CA GLY A 220 11.66 -16.13 14.20
C GLY A 220 13.12 -16.48 13.91
N THR A 221 13.61 -16.25 12.70
CA THR A 221 15.01 -16.45 12.33
C THR A 221 15.93 -15.44 13.01
N LEU A 222 15.55 -14.15 13.04
CA LEU A 222 16.35 -13.11 13.72
C LEU A 222 16.47 -13.34 15.23
N ASP A 223 15.43 -13.90 15.87
CA ASP A 223 15.46 -14.22 17.29
C ASP A 223 16.22 -15.53 17.59
N ALA A 224 16.22 -16.48 16.65
CA ALA A 224 16.92 -17.76 16.78
C ALA A 224 18.44 -17.66 16.52
N ASP A 225 18.86 -16.79 15.58
CA ASP A 225 20.25 -16.60 15.20
C ASP A 225 20.68 -15.11 15.32
N PRO A 226 21.23 -14.72 16.48
CA PRO A 226 21.62 -13.34 16.73
C PRO A 226 22.87 -12.91 15.96
N ASP A 227 23.72 -13.84 15.53
CA ASP A 227 24.94 -13.52 14.79
C ASP A 227 24.62 -13.25 13.32
N PHE A 228 23.70 -14.03 12.73
CA PHE A 228 23.10 -13.70 11.44
C PHE A 228 22.39 -12.34 11.46
N ALA A 229 21.66 -12.02 12.54
CA ALA A 229 21.01 -10.72 12.70
C ALA A 229 22.02 -9.55 12.71
N LYS A 230 23.18 -9.72 13.35
CA LYS A 230 24.26 -8.71 13.36
C LYS A 230 24.83 -8.49 11.97
N GLU A 231 25.18 -9.57 11.27
CA GLU A 231 25.73 -9.48 9.91
C GLU A 231 24.74 -8.81 8.95
N LEU A 232 23.47 -9.17 9.01
CA LEU A 232 22.43 -8.57 8.18
C LEU A 232 22.22 -7.09 8.51
N LEU A 233 22.25 -6.70 9.79
CA LEU A 233 22.15 -5.29 10.19
C LEU A 233 23.35 -4.48 9.69
N LEU A 234 24.57 -5.02 9.78
CA LEU A 234 25.76 -4.39 9.24
C LEU A 234 25.65 -4.24 7.71
N GLU A 235 25.23 -5.29 7.00
CA GLU A 235 25.03 -5.25 5.55
C GLU A 235 23.96 -4.23 5.14
N VAL A 236 22.87 -4.15 5.92
CA VAL A 236 21.77 -3.20 5.70
C VAL A 236 22.18 -1.75 5.99
N GLN A 237 23.00 -1.51 7.02
CA GLN A 237 23.55 -0.20 7.32
C GLN A 237 24.58 0.26 6.27
N LEU A 238 25.35 -0.67 5.71
CA LEU A 238 26.33 -0.40 4.67
C LEU A 238 25.70 -0.19 3.28
N LYS A 239 24.49 -0.70 3.04
CA LYS A 239 23.80 -0.53 1.76
C LYS A 239 23.24 0.90 1.62
N PRO A 240 23.55 1.61 0.52
CA PRO A 240 23.03 2.96 0.29
C PRO A 240 21.50 2.92 0.23
N THR A 241 20.89 3.83 0.97
CA THR A 241 19.43 3.96 1.08
C THR A 241 18.79 4.28 -0.27
N LEU A 242 17.51 3.93 -0.46
CA LEU A 242 16.78 4.27 -1.69
C LEU A 242 16.76 5.79 -1.96
N LYS A 243 16.80 6.60 -0.90
CA LYS A 243 16.93 8.06 -0.99
C LYS A 243 18.29 8.47 -1.55
N GLN A 244 19.38 7.86 -1.08
CA GLN A 244 20.72 8.08 -1.65
C GLN A 244 20.77 7.62 -3.10
N ARG A 245 20.24 6.44 -3.45
CA ARG A 245 20.18 5.99 -4.85
C ARG A 245 19.35 6.91 -5.75
N ALA A 246 18.25 7.46 -5.24
CA ALA A 246 17.43 8.42 -5.97
C ALA A 246 18.13 9.78 -6.11
N LEU A 247 18.84 10.24 -5.08
CA LEU A 247 19.68 11.44 -5.14
C LEU A 247 20.87 11.27 -6.08
N ASP A 248 21.54 10.12 -6.05
CA ASP A 248 22.62 9.76 -6.97
C ASP A 248 22.10 9.69 -8.42
N PHE A 249 20.90 9.14 -8.62
CA PHE A 249 20.24 9.13 -9.92
C PHE A 249 19.88 10.55 -10.39
N LEU A 250 19.35 11.39 -9.50
CA LEU A 250 19.01 12.79 -9.79
C LEU A 250 20.27 13.65 -10.07
N GLN A 251 21.35 13.42 -9.34
CA GLN A 251 22.67 14.02 -9.59
C GLN A 251 23.30 13.51 -10.89
N GLY A 252 22.91 12.32 -11.36
CA GLY A 252 23.25 11.80 -12.69
C GLY A 252 22.47 12.46 -13.84
N VAL A 253 21.43 13.26 -13.57
CA VAL A 253 20.66 13.98 -14.58
C VAL A 253 21.25 15.39 -14.77
N PRO A 254 21.75 15.74 -15.97
CA PRO A 254 22.52 16.97 -16.20
C PRO A 254 21.77 18.26 -15.84
N TYR A 255 20.44 18.27 -15.93
CA TYR A 255 19.60 19.43 -15.61
C TYR A 255 19.49 19.75 -14.10
N TYR A 256 19.73 18.78 -13.20
CA TYR A 256 19.60 19.00 -11.75
C TYR A 256 20.89 19.59 -11.14
N ASN A 257 22.04 19.28 -11.73
CA ASN A 257 23.35 19.81 -11.34
C ASN A 257 23.49 21.31 -11.59
N GLU A 258 22.74 21.85 -12.55
CA GLU A 258 22.72 23.27 -12.88
C GLU A 258 21.94 24.11 -11.85
N ILE A 259 20.97 23.50 -11.15
CA ILE A 259 20.09 24.18 -10.18
C ILE A 259 20.64 24.12 -8.74
N THR A 260 21.35 23.05 -8.38
CA THR A 260 21.69 22.78 -6.96
C THR A 260 23.14 23.07 -6.59
N GLY A 261 24.02 23.34 -7.57
CA GLY A 261 25.44 23.51 -7.31
C GLY A 261 26.12 22.21 -6.88
N THR A 262 27.38 22.04 -7.25
CA THR A 262 28.14 20.80 -7.03
C THR A 262 28.43 20.55 -5.55
N LEU A 263 27.50 19.94 -4.82
CA LEU A 263 27.79 19.25 -3.57
C LEU A 263 28.25 17.83 -3.90
N LYS A 264 29.54 17.54 -3.63
CA LYS A 264 30.13 16.22 -3.85
C LYS A 264 29.29 15.11 -3.19
N PRO A 265 29.12 13.96 -3.86
CA PRO A 265 28.35 12.84 -3.32
C PRO A 265 28.95 12.33 -2.00
N GLU A 266 28.08 12.07 -1.03
CA GLU A 266 28.44 11.64 0.33
C GLU A 266 29.04 10.22 0.36
N SER A 267 28.90 9.44 -0.72
CA SER A 267 29.48 8.11 -0.88
C SER A 267 31.01 8.10 -0.87
N ASP A 268 31.67 9.22 -1.18
CA ASP A 268 33.14 9.37 -1.09
C ASP A 268 33.61 9.76 0.32
N ARG A 269 32.72 10.17 1.24
CA ARG A 269 33.12 10.51 2.63
C ARG A 269 33.23 9.31 3.56
N VAL A 270 32.62 8.18 3.21
CA VAL A 270 32.66 6.95 4.01
C VAL A 270 33.90 6.08 3.66
N ARG A 271 34.69 6.48 2.65
CA ARG A 271 35.91 5.78 2.23
C ARG A 271 37.22 6.48 2.62
N VAL A 272 37.16 7.45 3.52
CA VAL A 272 38.38 8.04 4.09
C VAL A 272 38.36 7.78 5.59
N ASP A 273 39.33 6.96 5.99
CA ASP A 273 39.73 6.46 7.31
C ASP A 273 38.96 5.24 7.87
#